data_AF-A0AAW0AR77-F1
#
_entry.id   AF-A0AAW0AR77-F1
#
_cell.length_a   1.000
_cell.length_b   1.000
_cell.length_c   1.000
_cell.angle_alpha   90.00
_cell.angle_beta   90.00
_cell.angle_gamma   90.00
#
_symmetry.space_group_name_H-M   'P 1'
#
loop_
_entity.id
_entity.type
_entity.pdbx_description
1 polymer ?
#
loop_
_entity_poly.entity_id
_entity_poly.type
_entity_poly.pdbx_seq_one_letter_code
_entity_poly.pdbx_strand_id
1 'polypeptide(L)'
;MYPQSSTSPSINEIVGNQLFLGNLSSAKSPELRARLGITHILSVCQEFYSTGPTHLAISIADCEYEDILVHLPKACEFIQQALDEGGRVLVHCVMGVSRSTTVLAAYRRPCVLPNYGFLKQLDVFAECGYHPSNESPAYISWKRKQQQHVTQFLNQMVDTTPIIPEQLFLSSEFPDDPRQAQSLIQELGITHVLSISPCELPRLPASVKRYNIKLTSQQDSLLLAIPEACNFIRDAVVRQGLVLVHSLAESKAAIVVCSYLMRTRNISSAQSCRILEDALPLFNRTTNFTRHLELFGACGYAPTADHPLVMEWTGRLPSGMVKTGLCSQQITAAMNAAAASLLSETSLDIEAFGDALQKIHVSHSNKRVKGVVS
;
A
#
# COMPACT_ATOMS: atom_id res chain seq x y z
N MET A 1 7.05 -25.87 -40.64
CA MET A 1 8.39 -25.48 -41.15
C MET A 1 8.20 -24.21 -41.96
N TYR A 2 8.48 -23.03 -41.38
CA TYR A 2 8.52 -21.80 -42.17
C TYR A 2 9.86 -21.77 -42.94
N PRO A 3 9.89 -21.30 -44.20
CA PRO A 3 11.14 -21.23 -44.96
C PRO A 3 12.12 -20.28 -44.25
N GLN A 4 13.40 -20.64 -44.21
CA GLN A 4 14.46 -19.69 -43.87
C GLN A 4 14.62 -18.68 -45.02
N SER A 5 13.67 -17.76 -45.16
CA SER A 5 13.89 -16.56 -45.94
C SER A 5 14.80 -15.64 -45.12
N SER A 6 15.95 -15.28 -45.70
CA SER A 6 16.85 -14.28 -45.15
C SER A 6 16.12 -12.94 -45.09
N THR A 7 15.44 -12.66 -43.97
CA THR A 7 14.80 -11.38 -43.73
C THR A 7 15.88 -10.32 -43.58
N SER A 8 15.68 -9.15 -44.19
CA SER A 8 16.61 -8.03 -44.09
C SER A 8 16.78 -7.61 -42.61
N PRO A 9 17.95 -7.06 -42.23
CA PRO A 9 18.14 -6.52 -40.89
C PRO A 9 17.07 -5.48 -40.57
N SER A 10 16.34 -5.70 -39.48
CA SER A 10 15.34 -4.76 -38.96
C SER A 10 15.71 -4.39 -37.53
N ILE A 11 15.67 -3.10 -37.21
CA ILE A 11 15.96 -2.61 -35.87
C ILE A 11 15.18 -1.33 -35.58
N ASN A 12 14.62 -1.24 -34.37
CA ASN A 12 13.88 -0.10 -33.86
C ASN A 12 14.50 0.35 -32.54
N GLU A 13 14.66 1.65 -32.36
CA GLU A 13 15.09 2.25 -31.11
C GLU A 13 13.90 2.38 -30.15
N ILE A 14 14.06 1.94 -28.91
CA ILE A 14 13.01 1.89 -27.89
C ILE A 14 13.25 2.94 -26.80
N VAL A 15 14.52 3.13 -26.39
CA VAL A 15 14.93 4.13 -25.39
C VAL A 15 16.20 4.80 -25.87
N GLY A 16 16.17 6.14 -25.90
CA GLY A 16 17.20 7.06 -26.41
C GLY A 16 18.61 6.50 -26.55
N ASN A 17 18.95 5.99 -27.73
CA ASN A 17 20.23 5.40 -28.14
C ASN A 17 20.78 4.28 -27.25
N GLN A 18 19.98 3.68 -26.38
CA GLN A 18 20.43 2.69 -25.39
C GLN A 18 19.75 1.34 -25.51
N LEU A 19 18.47 1.28 -25.91
CA LEU A 19 17.72 0.04 -26.00
C LEU A 19 17.11 -0.13 -27.38
N PHE A 20 17.38 -1.28 -28.01
CA PHE A 20 16.99 -1.56 -29.38
C PHE A 20 16.21 -2.88 -29.47
N LEU A 21 15.21 -2.92 -30.34
CA LEU A 21 14.47 -4.11 -30.73
C LEU A 21 14.90 -4.52 -32.14
N GLY A 22 15.30 -5.76 -32.35
CA GLY A 22 15.67 -6.25 -33.68
C GLY A 22 15.20 -7.65 -34.01
N ASN A 23 15.62 -8.14 -35.18
CA ASN A 23 15.43 -9.49 -35.67
C ASN A 23 16.78 -10.25 -35.68
N LEU A 24 16.76 -11.53 -36.07
CA LEU A 24 17.96 -12.36 -36.07
C LEU A 24 19.06 -11.81 -37.00
N SER A 25 18.67 -11.26 -38.14
CA SER A 25 19.60 -10.67 -39.11
C SER A 25 20.30 -9.42 -38.55
N SER A 26 19.61 -8.56 -37.81
CA SER A 26 20.25 -7.42 -37.14
C SER A 26 21.15 -7.85 -36.00
N ALA A 27 20.77 -8.87 -35.22
CA ALA A 27 21.62 -9.41 -34.16
C ALA A 27 22.92 -10.05 -34.69
N LYS A 28 22.86 -10.69 -35.86
CA LYS A 28 24.02 -11.30 -36.52
C LYS A 28 24.91 -10.31 -37.29
N SER A 29 24.48 -9.07 -37.54
CA SER A 29 25.29 -8.08 -38.27
C SER A 29 26.32 -7.38 -37.37
N PRO A 30 27.63 -7.60 -37.57
CA PRO A 30 28.66 -6.85 -36.85
C PRO A 30 28.66 -5.37 -37.20
N GLU A 31 28.36 -5.01 -38.45
CA GLU A 31 28.36 -3.63 -38.94
C GLU A 31 27.29 -2.80 -38.25
N LEU A 32 26.08 -3.36 -38.11
CA LEU A 32 24.97 -2.69 -37.44
C LEU A 32 25.27 -2.49 -35.94
N ARG A 33 25.84 -3.52 -35.30
CA ARG A 33 26.24 -3.44 -33.89
C ARG A 33 27.30 -2.37 -33.67
N ALA A 34 28.32 -2.32 -34.52
CA ALA A 34 29.37 -1.30 -34.45
C ALA A 34 28.78 0.11 -34.67
N ARG A 35 27.94 0.29 -35.69
CA ARG A 35 27.31 1.58 -36.02
C ARG A 35 26.46 2.14 -34.87
N LEU A 36 25.71 1.28 -34.19
CA LEU A 36 24.81 1.69 -33.10
C LEU A 36 25.47 1.64 -31.71
N GLY A 37 26.69 1.11 -31.63
CA GLY A 37 27.43 0.93 -30.39
C GLY A 37 26.83 -0.16 -29.48
N ILE A 38 26.19 -1.19 -30.05
CA ILE A 38 25.58 -2.28 -29.27
C ILE A 38 26.68 -3.03 -28.51
N THR A 39 26.60 -2.96 -27.19
CA THR A 39 27.52 -3.64 -26.26
C THR A 39 27.00 -4.98 -25.78
N HIS A 40 25.67 -5.11 -25.69
CA HIS A 40 24.98 -6.25 -25.09
C HIS A 40 23.89 -6.78 -26.01
N ILE A 41 23.72 -8.11 -26.03
CA ILE A 41 22.70 -8.78 -26.85
C ILE A 41 21.85 -9.68 -25.96
N LEU A 42 20.53 -9.58 -26.11
CA LEU A 42 19.56 -10.50 -25.53
C LEU A 42 18.83 -11.23 -26.65
N SER A 43 19.19 -12.50 -26.85
CA SER A 43 18.53 -13.40 -27.80
C SER A 43 17.39 -14.15 -27.12
N VAL A 44 16.19 -14.03 -27.67
CA VAL A 44 15.00 -14.76 -27.20
C VAL A 44 14.54 -15.71 -28.30
N CYS A 45 15.44 -16.64 -28.67
CA CYS A 45 15.24 -17.61 -29.74
C CYS A 45 16.26 -18.76 -29.65
N GLN A 46 16.03 -19.84 -30.40
CA GLN A 46 16.90 -21.04 -30.39
C GLN A 46 18.06 -20.92 -31.40
N GLU A 47 17.94 -19.99 -32.34
CA GLU A 47 18.80 -19.85 -33.51
C GLU A 47 20.07 -19.02 -33.28
N PHE A 48 20.21 -18.44 -32.08
CA PHE A 48 21.40 -17.69 -31.69
C PHE A 48 21.80 -17.95 -30.26
N TYR A 49 22.95 -18.61 -30.11
CA TYR A 49 23.53 -18.97 -28.82
C TYR A 49 24.37 -17.83 -28.27
N SER A 50 24.50 -17.80 -26.94
CA SER A 50 25.39 -16.86 -26.27
C SER A 50 26.82 -16.96 -26.80
N THR A 51 27.43 -15.81 -27.08
CA THR A 51 28.79 -15.69 -27.59
C THR A 51 29.77 -15.14 -26.56
N GLY A 52 29.34 -15.00 -25.29
CA GLY A 52 30.14 -14.40 -24.24
C GLY A 52 29.32 -13.75 -23.12
N PRO A 53 29.97 -13.10 -22.15
CA PRO A 53 29.32 -12.55 -20.95
C PRO A 53 28.34 -11.41 -21.25
N THR A 54 28.55 -10.65 -22.33
CA THR A 54 27.65 -9.57 -22.76
C THR A 54 26.52 -10.06 -23.68
N HIS A 55 26.32 -11.37 -23.79
CA HIS A 55 25.29 -11.97 -24.61
C HIS A 55 24.46 -12.98 -23.79
N LEU A 56 23.26 -12.59 -23.39
CA LEU A 56 22.29 -13.49 -22.77
C LEU A 56 21.42 -14.16 -23.85
N ALA A 57 21.38 -15.49 -23.86
CA ALA A 57 20.50 -16.27 -24.73
C ALA A 57 19.44 -17.03 -23.92
N ILE A 58 18.17 -16.77 -24.24
CA ILE A 58 16.98 -17.45 -23.73
C ILE A 58 16.44 -18.30 -24.87
N SER A 59 16.73 -19.60 -24.80
CA SER A 59 16.43 -20.56 -25.87
C SER A 59 15.01 -21.07 -25.76
N ILE A 60 14.07 -20.39 -26.42
CA ILE A 60 12.64 -20.71 -26.39
C ILE A 60 12.04 -20.74 -27.80
N ALA A 61 11.06 -21.63 -28.04
CA ALA A 61 10.40 -21.75 -29.34
C ALA A 61 9.41 -20.61 -29.60
N ASP A 62 9.12 -20.32 -30.87
CA ASP A 62 8.06 -19.36 -31.25
C ASP A 62 6.71 -20.08 -31.31
N CYS A 63 6.14 -20.40 -30.16
CA CYS A 63 4.82 -20.99 -30.07
C CYS A 63 4.04 -20.47 -28.86
N GLU A 64 2.72 -20.56 -28.94
CA GLU A 64 1.79 -20.01 -27.94
C GLU A 64 1.85 -20.73 -26.58
N TYR A 65 2.47 -21.91 -26.52
CA TYR A 65 2.54 -22.76 -25.34
C TYR A 65 3.88 -22.66 -24.59
N GLU A 66 4.82 -21.87 -25.10
CA GLU A 66 6.14 -21.71 -24.51
C GLU A 66 6.10 -20.83 -23.25
N ASP A 67 6.77 -21.25 -22.18
CA ASP A 67 6.77 -20.52 -20.91
C ASP A 67 7.87 -19.45 -20.90
N ILE A 68 7.58 -18.31 -21.53
CA ILE A 68 8.48 -17.16 -21.47
C ILE A 68 8.49 -16.48 -20.08
N LEU A 69 7.45 -16.68 -19.26
CA LEU A 69 7.21 -15.94 -18.03
C LEU A 69 8.34 -16.16 -17.02
N VAL A 70 8.79 -17.41 -16.88
CA VAL A 70 9.88 -17.80 -15.97
C VAL A 70 11.23 -17.16 -16.34
N HIS A 71 11.39 -16.72 -17.59
CA HIS A 71 12.63 -16.11 -18.06
C HIS A 71 12.65 -14.58 -17.94
N LEU A 72 11.49 -13.94 -17.78
CA LEU A 72 11.39 -12.47 -17.75
C LEU A 72 12.21 -11.82 -16.64
N PRO A 73 12.26 -12.32 -15.38
CA PRO A 73 13.06 -11.67 -14.35
C PRO A 73 14.54 -11.55 -14.73
N LYS A 74 15.13 -12.65 -15.21
CA LYS A 74 16.53 -12.69 -15.65
C LYS A 74 16.77 -11.79 -16.88
N ALA A 75 15.83 -11.77 -17.81
CA ALA A 75 15.89 -10.90 -18.99
C ALA A 75 15.89 -9.41 -18.59
N CYS A 76 14.98 -9.03 -17.69
CA CYS A 76 14.87 -7.65 -17.21
C CYS A 76 16.11 -7.22 -16.41
N GLU A 77 16.64 -8.09 -15.55
CA GLU A 77 17.86 -7.84 -14.78
C GLU A 77 19.07 -7.62 -15.70
N PHE A 78 19.24 -8.46 -16.72
CA PHE A 78 20.30 -8.31 -17.72
C PHE A 78 20.20 -6.99 -18.48
N ILE A 79 18.99 -6.60 -18.92
CA ILE A 79 18.79 -5.31 -19.60
C ILE A 79 19.13 -4.17 -18.64
N GLN A 80 18.63 -4.20 -17.40
CA GLN A 80 18.85 -3.14 -16.43
C GLN A 80 20.34 -2.97 -16.10
N GLN A 81 21.02 -4.06 -15.78
CA GLN A 81 22.46 -4.04 -15.45
C GLN A 81 23.28 -3.46 -16.60
N ALA A 82 23.04 -3.91 -17.83
CA ALA A 82 23.75 -3.41 -19.00
C ALA A 82 23.53 -1.91 -19.23
N LEU A 83 22.34 -1.40 -18.94
CA LEU A 83 22.02 0.03 -19.05
C LEU A 83 22.65 0.86 -17.92
N ASP A 84 22.66 0.35 -16.70
CA ASP A 84 23.29 0.99 -15.54
C ASP A 84 24.81 1.12 -15.70
N GLU A 85 25.43 0.18 -16.40
CA GLU A 85 26.85 0.21 -16.81
C GLU A 85 27.12 1.16 -17.99
N GLY A 86 26.11 1.90 -18.47
CA GLY A 86 26.23 2.81 -19.62
C GLY A 86 26.26 2.10 -20.98
N GLY A 87 25.93 0.81 -21.00
CA GLY A 87 25.88 0.00 -22.20
C GLY A 87 24.64 0.28 -23.07
N ARG A 88 24.65 -0.36 -24.24
CA ARG A 88 23.54 -0.39 -25.20
C ARG A 88 23.14 -1.82 -25.49
N VAL A 89 21.85 -2.10 -25.40
CA VAL A 89 21.29 -3.46 -25.44
C VAL A 89 20.44 -3.64 -26.69
N LEU A 90 20.70 -4.73 -27.43
CA LEU A 90 19.83 -5.22 -28.50
C LEU A 90 19.04 -6.43 -28.01
N VAL A 91 17.72 -6.30 -27.92
CA VAL A 91 16.79 -7.41 -27.66
C VAL A 91 16.21 -7.89 -28.98
N HIS A 92 16.31 -9.18 -29.27
CA HIS A 92 15.79 -9.73 -30.52
C HIS A 92 15.23 -11.15 -30.37
N CYS A 93 14.36 -11.51 -31.31
CA CYS A 93 14.03 -12.90 -31.60
C CYS A 93 14.27 -13.15 -33.09
N VAL A 94 13.66 -14.18 -33.68
CA VAL A 94 13.84 -14.45 -35.12
C VAL A 94 13.34 -13.29 -35.97
N MET A 95 12.10 -12.85 -35.73
CA MET A 95 11.45 -11.79 -36.50
C MET A 95 11.43 -10.43 -35.81
N GLY A 96 11.71 -10.37 -34.51
CA GLY A 96 11.61 -9.13 -33.72
C GLY A 96 10.17 -8.70 -33.38
N VAL A 97 9.22 -9.64 -33.41
CA VAL A 97 7.77 -9.33 -33.35
C VAL A 97 7.06 -9.82 -32.09
N SER A 98 7.38 -11.01 -31.57
CA SER A 98 6.61 -11.67 -30.50
C SER A 98 7.40 -11.88 -29.19
N ARG A 99 8.40 -12.77 -29.19
CA ARG A 99 9.20 -13.09 -28.00
C ARG A 99 10.00 -11.89 -27.47
N SER A 100 10.70 -11.18 -28.35
CA SER A 100 11.55 -10.04 -27.97
C SER A 100 10.76 -8.81 -27.54
N THR A 101 9.64 -8.53 -28.19
CA THR A 101 8.68 -7.49 -27.79
C THR A 101 8.03 -7.82 -26.46
N THR A 102 7.69 -9.08 -26.20
CA THR A 102 7.20 -9.52 -24.88
C THR A 102 8.22 -9.23 -23.78
N VAL A 103 9.51 -9.53 -24.01
CA VAL A 103 10.58 -9.20 -23.06
C VAL A 103 10.71 -7.69 -22.86
N LEU A 104 10.69 -6.89 -23.93
CA LEU A 104 10.76 -5.43 -23.81
C LEU A 104 9.56 -4.85 -23.07
N ALA A 105 8.35 -5.35 -23.35
CA ALA A 105 7.15 -4.96 -22.65
C ALA A 105 7.26 -5.29 -21.15
N ALA A 106 7.77 -6.47 -20.81
CA ALA A 106 8.02 -6.87 -19.43
C ALA A 106 9.07 -5.99 -18.75
N TYR A 107 10.18 -5.67 -19.43
CA TYR A 107 11.24 -4.80 -18.91
C TYR A 107 10.76 -3.37 -18.68
N ARG A 108 9.90 -2.86 -19.57
CA ARG A 108 9.34 -1.51 -19.44
C ARG A 108 8.20 -1.44 -18.42
N ARG A 109 7.56 -2.56 -18.08
CA ARG A 109 6.38 -2.59 -17.20
C ARG A 109 6.61 -2.07 -15.77
N PRO A 110 7.77 -2.30 -15.10
CA PRO A 110 8.08 -1.65 -13.82
C PRO A 110 8.27 -0.13 -13.94
N CYS A 111 8.76 0.35 -15.08
CA CYS A 111 9.08 1.77 -15.32
C CYS A 111 7.94 2.54 -16.00
N VAL A 112 6.92 1.83 -16.47
CA VAL A 112 5.71 2.38 -17.08
C VAL A 112 4.58 2.02 -16.14
N LEU A 113 4.22 2.98 -15.29
CA LEU A 113 3.02 2.96 -14.46
C LEU A 113 1.99 3.85 -15.18
N PRO A 114 1.22 3.34 -16.16
CA PRO A 114 0.19 4.16 -16.77
C PRO A 114 -0.84 4.46 -15.67
N ASN A 115 -1.21 5.74 -15.55
CA ASN A 115 -2.28 6.10 -14.65
C ASN A 115 -3.57 5.34 -15.02
N TYR A 116 -4.49 5.27 -14.06
CA TYR A 116 -5.77 4.60 -14.21
C TYR A 116 -6.51 4.92 -15.53
N GLY A 117 -6.52 6.20 -15.94
CA GLY A 117 -7.19 6.65 -17.17
C GLY A 117 -6.60 6.03 -18.43
N PHE A 118 -5.28 5.84 -18.50
CA PHE A 118 -4.62 5.13 -19.59
C PHE A 118 -4.87 3.63 -19.54
N LEU A 119 -4.83 3.00 -18.36
CA LEU A 119 -5.13 1.57 -18.22
C LEU A 119 -6.54 1.25 -18.73
N LYS A 120 -7.54 2.08 -18.40
CA LYS A 120 -8.91 1.92 -18.92
C LYS A 120 -9.01 2.13 -20.42
N GLN A 121 -8.20 3.02 -21.01
CA GLN A 121 -8.14 3.15 -22.46
C GLN A 121 -7.62 1.87 -23.13
N LEU A 122 -6.60 1.23 -22.56
CA LEU A 122 -6.08 -0.04 -23.07
C LEU A 122 -7.10 -1.18 -22.95
N ASP A 123 -7.84 -1.23 -21.83
CA ASP A 123 -8.94 -2.19 -21.66
C ASP A 123 -9.99 -2.02 -22.77
N VAL A 124 -10.45 -0.78 -22.97
CA VAL A 124 -11.44 -0.46 -24.00
C VAL A 124 -10.90 -0.72 -25.40
N PHE A 125 -9.62 -0.44 -25.64
CA PHE A 125 -8.97 -0.75 -26.90
C PHE A 125 -9.00 -2.26 -27.20
N ALA A 126 -8.69 -3.09 -26.20
CA ALA A 126 -8.78 -4.54 -26.32
C ALA A 126 -10.23 -5.02 -26.49
N GLU A 127 -11.20 -4.45 -25.75
CA GLU A 127 -12.63 -4.74 -25.90
C GLU A 127 -13.17 -4.39 -27.29
N CYS A 128 -12.58 -3.38 -27.95
CA CYS A 128 -12.87 -3.04 -29.33
C CYS A 128 -12.17 -3.94 -30.36
N GLY A 129 -11.54 -5.05 -29.93
CA GLY A 129 -10.73 -5.89 -30.81
C GLY A 129 -9.58 -5.12 -31.46
N TYR A 130 -9.01 -4.14 -30.75
CA TYR A 130 -7.94 -3.25 -31.21
C TYR A 130 -8.34 -2.29 -32.34
N HIS A 131 -9.64 -2.10 -32.59
CA HIS A 131 -10.18 -1.22 -33.63
C HIS A 131 -11.30 -0.33 -33.07
N PRO A 132 -10.99 0.64 -32.18
CA PRO A 132 -12.00 1.52 -31.60
C PRO A 132 -12.59 2.44 -32.68
N SER A 133 -13.92 2.57 -32.68
CA SER A 133 -14.65 3.43 -33.62
C SER A 133 -15.89 4.01 -32.94
N ASN A 134 -16.49 5.03 -33.56
CA ASN A 134 -17.76 5.61 -33.10
C ASN A 134 -18.95 4.64 -33.23
N GLU A 135 -18.73 3.44 -33.75
CA GLU A 135 -19.73 2.37 -33.86
C GLU A 135 -19.52 1.30 -32.78
N SER A 136 -18.34 1.26 -32.14
CA SER A 136 -18.04 0.29 -31.07
C SER A 136 -18.81 0.64 -29.80
N PRO A 137 -19.69 -0.26 -29.30
CA PRO A 137 -20.44 -0.01 -28.07
C PRO A 137 -19.55 0.25 -26.84
N ALA A 138 -18.43 -0.48 -26.73
CA ALA A 138 -17.46 -0.32 -25.65
C ALA A 138 -16.82 1.08 -25.68
N TYR A 139 -16.36 1.52 -26.86
CA TYR A 139 -15.77 2.85 -27.04
C TYR A 139 -16.77 3.97 -26.75
N ILE A 140 -18.00 3.87 -27.27
CA ILE A 140 -19.06 4.87 -27.03
C ILE A 140 -19.38 4.97 -25.53
N SER A 141 -19.56 3.82 -24.87
CA SER A 141 -19.86 3.75 -23.43
C SER A 141 -18.73 4.39 -22.60
N TRP A 142 -17.49 4.02 -22.89
CA TRP A 142 -16.31 4.60 -22.23
C TRP A 142 -16.23 6.11 -22.47
N LYS A 143 -16.38 6.56 -23.72
CA LYS A 143 -16.23 7.99 -24.07
C LYS A 143 -17.22 8.88 -23.31
N ARG A 144 -18.43 8.36 -23.03
CA ARG A 144 -19.46 9.05 -22.25
C ARG A 144 -19.16 9.14 -20.75
N LYS A 145 -18.44 8.17 -20.18
CA LYS A 145 -18.25 8.03 -18.73
C LYS A 145 -16.82 8.32 -18.24
N GLN A 146 -15.84 8.34 -19.14
CA GLN A 146 -14.42 8.39 -18.78
C GLN A 146 -14.06 9.57 -17.85
N GLN A 147 -14.59 10.77 -18.10
CA GLN A 147 -14.28 11.93 -17.29
C GLN A 147 -14.80 11.75 -15.86
N GLN A 148 -16.05 11.30 -15.71
CA GLN A 148 -16.63 11.00 -14.40
C GLN A 148 -15.83 9.94 -13.66
N HIS A 149 -15.48 8.83 -14.32
CA HIS A 149 -14.72 7.74 -13.69
C HIS A 149 -13.31 8.19 -13.26
N VAL A 150 -12.63 8.99 -14.08
CA VAL A 150 -11.31 9.51 -13.75
C VAL A 150 -11.39 10.53 -12.61
N THR A 151 -12.35 11.45 -12.63
CA THR A 151 -12.57 12.40 -11.53
C THR A 151 -12.88 11.67 -10.23
N GLN A 152 -13.74 10.65 -10.25
CA GLN A 152 -14.04 9.85 -9.07
C GLN A 152 -12.77 9.20 -8.50
N PHE A 153 -11.95 8.58 -9.35
CA PHE A 153 -10.69 7.99 -8.94
C PHE A 153 -9.72 9.01 -8.31
N LEU A 154 -9.57 10.19 -8.93
CA LEU A 154 -8.69 11.24 -8.42
C LEU A 154 -9.18 11.78 -7.08
N ASN A 155 -10.49 11.95 -6.89
CA ASN A 155 -11.05 12.35 -5.60
C ASN A 155 -10.73 11.30 -4.53
N GLN A 156 -10.90 10.02 -4.83
CA GLN A 156 -10.57 8.93 -3.89
C GLN A 156 -9.09 8.88 -3.52
N MET A 157 -8.18 9.20 -4.46
CA MET A 157 -6.76 9.36 -4.14
C MET A 157 -6.51 10.51 -3.16
N VAL A 158 -7.17 11.66 -3.38
CA VAL A 158 -7.03 12.85 -2.53
C VAL A 158 -7.64 12.63 -1.14
N ASP A 159 -8.77 11.93 -1.06
CA ASP A 159 -9.48 11.65 0.19
C ASP A 159 -8.77 10.56 1.02
N THR A 160 -7.86 9.79 0.41
CA THR A 160 -7.02 8.84 1.15
C THR A 160 -5.94 9.57 1.94
N THR A 161 -6.19 9.73 3.23
CA THR A 161 -5.41 10.62 4.09
C THR A 161 -4.26 9.88 4.79
N PRO A 162 -3.01 10.36 4.69
CA PRO A 162 -1.89 9.83 5.47
C PRO A 162 -2.01 10.28 6.93
N ILE A 163 -2.25 9.34 7.85
CA ILE A 163 -2.26 9.60 9.29
C ILE A 163 -0.84 9.53 9.87
N ILE A 164 -0.08 8.53 9.42
CA ILE A 164 1.37 8.47 9.63
C ILE A 164 1.99 8.44 8.23
N PRO A 165 2.67 9.50 7.79
CA PRO A 165 3.29 9.55 6.47
C PRO A 165 4.11 8.29 6.19
N GLU A 166 3.94 7.74 4.98
CA GLU A 166 4.66 6.55 4.48
C GLU A 166 4.42 5.26 5.27
N GLN A 167 3.43 5.21 6.18
CA GLN A 167 3.16 4.02 7.00
C GLN A 167 1.69 3.68 7.12
N LEU A 168 0.84 4.67 7.40
CA LEU A 168 -0.56 4.45 7.76
C LEU A 168 -1.47 5.49 7.11
N PHE A 169 -2.37 5.00 6.28
CA PHE A 169 -3.39 5.76 5.57
C PHE A 169 -4.77 5.41 6.09
N LEU A 170 -5.68 6.37 6.01
CA LEU A 170 -7.10 6.23 6.34
C LEU A 170 -7.92 6.69 5.14
N SER A 171 -8.93 5.92 4.76
CA SER A 171 -9.92 6.38 3.78
C SER A 171 -11.34 5.96 4.14
N SER A 172 -12.30 6.87 3.96
CA SER A 172 -13.73 6.58 4.05
C SER A 172 -14.28 5.87 2.81
N GLU A 173 -13.56 5.95 1.68
CA GLU A 173 -13.96 5.37 0.41
C GLU A 173 -12.91 4.40 -0.13
N PHE A 174 -13.37 3.41 -0.88
CA PHE A 174 -12.49 2.51 -1.62
C PHE A 174 -13.14 2.18 -2.97
N PRO A 175 -12.39 2.10 -4.07
CA PRO A 175 -13.00 1.85 -5.37
C PRO A 175 -13.63 0.46 -5.46
N ASP A 176 -14.85 0.38 -5.96
CA ASP A 176 -15.51 -0.91 -6.27
C ASP A 176 -14.95 -1.53 -7.57
N ASP A 177 -14.54 -0.68 -8.53
CA ASP A 177 -13.94 -1.13 -9.79
C ASP A 177 -12.54 -1.73 -9.52
N PRO A 178 -12.28 -2.99 -9.92
CA PRO A 178 -11.00 -3.64 -9.64
C PRO A 178 -9.79 -2.92 -10.23
N ARG A 179 -9.93 -2.25 -11.38
CA ARG A 179 -8.83 -1.49 -12.00
C ARG A 179 -8.53 -0.22 -11.23
N GLN A 180 -9.56 0.50 -10.77
CA GLN A 180 -9.37 1.65 -9.87
C GLN A 180 -8.71 1.22 -8.56
N ALA A 181 -9.20 0.16 -7.94
CA ALA A 181 -8.63 -0.36 -6.70
C ALA A 181 -7.16 -0.76 -6.86
N GLN A 182 -6.83 -1.47 -7.94
CA GLN A 182 -5.45 -1.83 -8.26
C GLN A 182 -4.58 -0.58 -8.48
N SER A 183 -5.07 0.40 -9.23
CA SER A 183 -4.34 1.64 -9.51
C SER A 183 -4.10 2.43 -8.22
N LEU A 184 -5.13 2.58 -7.37
CA LEU A 184 -5.02 3.28 -6.08
C LEU A 184 -3.94 2.66 -5.19
N ILE A 185 -3.97 1.34 -5.04
CA ILE A 185 -2.98 0.60 -4.24
C ILE A 185 -1.57 0.79 -4.80
N GLN A 186 -1.42 0.70 -6.12
CA GLN A 186 -0.12 0.77 -6.77
C GLN A 186 0.47 2.18 -6.72
N GLU A 187 -0.34 3.21 -6.99
CA GLU A 187 0.07 4.63 -6.93
C GLU A 187 0.44 5.06 -5.51
N LEU A 188 -0.29 4.58 -4.49
CA LEU A 188 0.00 4.87 -3.09
C LEU A 188 1.03 3.91 -2.45
N GLY A 189 1.49 2.90 -3.18
CA GLY A 189 2.42 1.88 -2.66
C GLY A 189 1.85 1.04 -1.51
N ILE A 190 0.52 0.92 -1.40
CA ILE A 190 -0.14 0.17 -0.32
C ILE A 190 0.20 -1.32 -0.43
N THR A 191 0.62 -1.91 0.68
CA THR A 191 0.97 -3.35 0.77
C THR A 191 -0.01 -4.13 1.62
N HIS A 192 -0.73 -3.45 2.51
CA HIS A 192 -1.67 -4.04 3.45
C HIS A 192 -2.96 -3.22 3.47
N VAL A 193 -4.11 -3.90 3.33
CA VAL A 193 -5.43 -3.25 3.41
C VAL A 193 -6.22 -3.87 4.55
N LEU A 194 -6.64 -3.02 5.49
CA LEU A 194 -7.59 -3.37 6.54
C LEU A 194 -8.95 -2.76 6.19
N SER A 195 -9.96 -3.59 5.96
CA SER A 195 -11.34 -3.14 5.73
C SER A 195 -12.23 -3.42 6.92
N ILE A 196 -13.21 -2.55 7.15
CA ILE A 196 -14.22 -2.73 8.20
C ILE A 196 -15.59 -2.80 7.52
N SER A 197 -16.34 -3.86 7.81
CA SER A 197 -17.67 -4.11 7.22
C SER A 197 -18.65 -2.93 7.42
N PRO A 198 -19.57 -2.69 6.46
CA PRO A 198 -20.03 -3.63 5.43
C PRO A 198 -19.21 -3.68 4.13
N CYS A 199 -18.04 -3.03 4.04
CA CYS A 199 -17.24 -3.03 2.83
C CYS A 199 -16.76 -4.44 2.45
N GLU A 200 -17.04 -4.88 1.22
CA GLU A 200 -16.35 -5.99 0.58
C GLU A 200 -15.28 -5.41 -0.35
N LEU A 201 -14.01 -5.77 -0.12
CA LEU A 201 -12.93 -5.33 -1.00
C LEU A 201 -13.02 -6.07 -2.35
N PRO A 202 -12.82 -5.38 -3.49
CA PRO A 202 -12.67 -6.04 -4.78
C PRO A 202 -11.43 -6.95 -4.78
N ARG A 203 -11.27 -7.73 -5.86
CA ARG A 203 -10.07 -8.57 -6.02
C ARG A 203 -8.82 -7.69 -6.16
N LEU A 204 -8.02 -7.64 -5.11
CA LEU A 204 -6.71 -6.97 -5.11
C LEU A 204 -5.61 -7.92 -5.63
N PRO A 205 -4.42 -7.40 -5.99
CA PRO A 205 -3.26 -8.23 -6.29
C PRO A 205 -2.90 -9.22 -5.18
N ALA A 206 -2.27 -10.34 -5.53
CA ALA A 206 -1.86 -11.38 -4.56
C ALA A 206 -0.76 -10.90 -3.59
N SER A 207 0.04 -9.91 -4.00
CA SER A 207 1.05 -9.28 -3.16
C SER A 207 0.48 -8.45 -2.01
N VAL A 208 -0.79 -8.04 -2.10
CA VAL A 208 -1.44 -7.18 -1.10
C VAL A 208 -2.11 -8.04 -0.04
N LYS A 209 -1.67 -7.90 1.21
CA LYS A 209 -2.27 -8.59 2.35
C LYS A 209 -3.55 -7.89 2.78
N ARG A 210 -4.58 -8.67 3.11
CA ARG A 210 -5.92 -8.17 3.45
C ARG A 210 -6.35 -8.67 4.81
N TYR A 211 -6.98 -7.79 5.58
CA TYR A 211 -7.66 -8.15 6.82
C TYR A 211 -9.03 -7.47 6.86
N ASN A 212 -10.10 -8.25 7.01
CA ASN A 212 -11.46 -7.73 6.99
C ASN A 212 -12.13 -7.95 8.35
N ILE A 213 -12.50 -6.85 9.01
CA ILE A 213 -13.27 -6.88 10.25
C ILE A 213 -14.75 -6.99 9.89
N LYS A 214 -15.31 -8.18 10.11
CA LYS A 214 -16.75 -8.43 9.95
C LYS A 214 -17.50 -8.01 11.20
N LEU A 215 -18.13 -6.84 11.13
CA LEU A 215 -19.02 -6.37 12.18
C LEU A 215 -20.37 -7.06 12.06
N THR A 216 -20.78 -7.79 13.10
CA THR A 216 -22.17 -8.23 13.23
C THR A 216 -23.04 -7.02 13.62
N SER A 217 -24.36 -7.13 13.53
CA SER A 217 -25.32 -6.03 13.79
C SER A 217 -25.24 -5.42 15.20
N GLN A 218 -24.40 -5.95 16.09
CA GLN A 218 -24.11 -5.41 17.42
C GLN A 218 -22.91 -4.44 17.37
N GLN A 219 -23.08 -3.24 17.97
CA GLN A 219 -22.03 -2.22 18.14
C GLN A 219 -20.73 -2.76 18.76
N ASP A 220 -20.84 -3.86 19.50
CA ASP A 220 -19.81 -4.57 20.26
C ASP A 220 -18.69 -5.16 19.38
N SER A 221 -18.98 -5.45 18.11
CA SER A 221 -18.08 -6.22 17.24
C SER A 221 -16.76 -5.50 16.96
N LEU A 222 -16.77 -4.16 16.94
CA LEU A 222 -15.56 -3.41 16.59
C LEU A 222 -14.56 -3.38 17.75
N LEU A 223 -15.03 -3.11 18.97
CA LEU A 223 -14.16 -2.98 20.15
C LEU A 223 -13.32 -4.24 20.37
N LEU A 224 -13.97 -5.41 20.26
CA LEU A 224 -13.33 -6.71 20.43
C LEU A 224 -12.38 -7.07 19.28
N ALA A 225 -12.56 -6.49 18.09
CA ALA A 225 -11.69 -6.73 16.93
C ALA A 225 -10.47 -5.81 16.88
N ILE A 226 -10.45 -4.72 17.66
CA ILE A 226 -9.35 -3.74 17.65
C ILE A 226 -7.99 -4.36 17.99
N PRO A 227 -7.83 -5.27 18.98
CA PRO A 227 -6.53 -5.85 19.28
C PRO A 227 -5.87 -6.56 18.10
N GLU A 228 -6.64 -7.35 17.35
CA GLU A 228 -6.17 -8.04 16.15
C GLU A 228 -5.88 -7.04 15.01
N ALA A 229 -6.73 -6.04 14.82
CA ALA A 229 -6.50 -4.95 13.88
C ALA A 229 -5.18 -4.21 14.15
N CYS A 230 -4.90 -3.89 15.42
CA CYS A 230 -3.66 -3.27 15.84
C CYS A 230 -2.44 -4.16 15.57
N ASN A 231 -2.57 -5.48 15.79
CA ASN A 231 -1.50 -6.43 15.47
C ASN A 231 -1.23 -6.47 13.96
N PHE A 232 -2.28 -6.51 13.12
CA PHE A 232 -2.14 -6.47 11.66
C PHE A 232 -1.40 -5.22 11.19
N ILE A 233 -1.78 -4.03 11.71
CA ILE A 233 -1.12 -2.76 11.36
C ILE A 233 0.34 -2.78 11.82
N ARG A 234 0.61 -3.15 13.09
CA ARG A 234 1.97 -3.20 13.64
C ARG A 234 2.88 -4.13 12.84
N ASP A 235 2.43 -5.35 12.57
CA ASP A 235 3.23 -6.36 11.89
C ASP A 235 3.50 -5.97 10.42
N ALA A 236 2.62 -5.17 9.80
CA ALA A 236 2.87 -4.57 8.50
C ALA A 236 3.94 -3.47 8.58
N VAL A 237 3.78 -2.52 9.50
CA VAL A 237 4.72 -1.38 9.69
C VAL A 237 6.12 -1.86 10.04
N VAL A 238 6.27 -2.87 10.92
CA VAL A 238 7.58 -3.46 11.26
C VAL A 238 8.29 -4.06 10.04
N ARG A 239 7.53 -4.55 9.05
CA ARG A 239 8.05 -5.06 7.77
C ARG A 239 8.16 -4.00 6.68
N GLN A 240 8.15 -2.72 7.07
CA GLN A 240 8.16 -1.56 6.15
C GLN A 240 7.00 -1.58 5.15
N GLY A 241 5.88 -2.18 5.51
CA GLY A 241 4.66 -2.19 4.71
C GLY A 241 3.81 -0.95 4.97
N LEU A 242 3.29 -0.36 3.89
CA LEU A 242 2.28 0.70 3.95
C LEU A 242 0.88 0.11 4.13
N VAL A 243 0.15 0.62 5.12
CA VAL A 243 -1.18 0.12 5.53
C VAL A 243 -2.26 1.13 5.19
N LEU A 244 -3.32 0.69 4.51
CA LEU A 244 -4.56 1.45 4.35
C LEU A 244 -5.65 0.88 5.26
N VAL A 245 -6.22 1.72 6.13
CA VAL A 245 -7.40 1.39 6.92
C VAL A 245 -8.63 2.03 6.28
N HIS A 246 -9.58 1.21 5.87
CA HIS A 246 -10.77 1.61 5.11
C HIS A 246 -12.09 1.22 5.80
N SER A 247 -13.05 2.15 5.80
CA SER A 247 -14.43 1.93 6.27
C SER A 247 -15.39 2.94 5.65
N LEU A 248 -16.58 2.52 5.17
CA LEU A 248 -17.64 3.45 4.73
C LEU A 248 -18.07 4.44 5.83
N ALA A 249 -17.89 4.08 7.09
CA ALA A 249 -18.02 5.00 8.21
C ALA A 249 -16.62 5.43 8.67
N GLU A 250 -16.21 6.65 8.32
CA GLU A 250 -14.90 7.23 8.65
C GLU A 250 -14.55 7.06 10.14
N SER A 251 -15.54 7.26 11.03
CA SER A 251 -15.40 7.09 12.48
C SER A 251 -14.90 5.70 12.90
N LYS A 252 -15.24 4.61 12.19
CA LYS A 252 -14.77 3.26 12.54
C LYS A 252 -13.29 3.06 12.16
N ALA A 253 -12.89 3.55 10.99
CA ALA A 253 -11.48 3.53 10.58
C ALA A 253 -10.64 4.39 11.54
N ALA A 254 -11.14 5.58 11.88
CA ALA A 254 -10.54 6.47 12.85
C ALA A 254 -10.40 5.83 14.25
N ILE A 255 -11.40 5.05 14.72
CA ILE A 255 -11.32 4.30 15.98
C ILE A 255 -10.15 3.31 15.95
N VAL A 256 -10.02 2.53 14.88
CA VAL A 256 -8.94 1.53 14.74
C VAL A 256 -7.57 2.23 14.70
N VAL A 257 -7.44 3.29 13.90
CA VAL A 257 -6.19 4.06 13.77
C VAL A 257 -5.81 4.71 15.11
N CYS A 258 -6.75 5.36 15.80
CA CYS A 258 -6.48 5.96 17.10
C CYS A 258 -6.13 4.90 18.16
N SER A 259 -6.85 3.79 18.19
CA SER A 259 -6.56 2.69 19.12
C SER A 259 -5.17 2.10 18.90
N TYR A 260 -4.75 1.97 17.63
CA TYR A 260 -3.38 1.57 17.28
C TYR A 260 -2.34 2.57 17.78
N LEU A 261 -2.55 3.87 17.58
CA LEU A 261 -1.66 4.93 18.08
C LEU A 261 -1.56 4.93 19.61
N MET A 262 -2.70 4.83 20.30
CA MET A 262 -2.76 4.72 21.76
C MET A 262 -1.94 3.54 22.26
N ARG A 263 -2.14 2.35 21.68
CA ARG A 263 -1.46 1.12 22.10
C ARG A 263 0.03 1.12 21.79
N THR A 264 0.44 1.64 20.63
CA THR A 264 1.84 1.57 20.19
C THR A 264 2.71 2.70 20.74
N ARG A 265 2.13 3.88 20.96
CA ARG A 265 2.84 5.05 21.48
C ARG A 265 2.59 5.32 22.97
N ASN A 266 1.76 4.49 23.61
CA ASN A 266 1.35 4.66 25.01
C ASN A 266 0.82 6.08 25.31
N ILE A 267 -0.07 6.57 24.44
CA ILE A 267 -0.66 7.92 24.55
C ILE A 267 -2.14 7.84 24.94
N SER A 268 -2.64 8.93 25.54
CA SER A 268 -4.05 9.07 25.88
C SER A 268 -4.94 9.15 24.63
N SER A 269 -6.24 8.86 24.80
CA SER A 269 -7.24 9.04 23.74
C SER A 269 -7.24 10.47 23.20
N ALA A 270 -7.13 11.48 24.07
CA ALA A 270 -7.07 12.88 23.67
C ALA A 270 -5.84 13.20 22.81
N GLN A 271 -4.66 12.67 23.14
CA GLN A 271 -3.46 12.85 22.32
C GLN A 271 -3.59 12.15 20.96
N SER A 272 -4.14 10.94 20.94
CA SER A 272 -4.39 10.22 19.69
C SER A 272 -5.40 10.93 18.79
N CYS A 273 -6.46 11.51 19.36
CA CYS A 273 -7.43 12.30 18.61
C CYS A 273 -6.78 13.53 17.97
N ARG A 274 -5.86 14.22 18.66
CA ARG A 274 -5.16 15.37 18.07
C ARG A 274 -4.35 14.97 16.84
N ILE A 275 -3.63 13.84 16.88
CA ILE A 275 -2.90 13.34 15.71
C ILE A 275 -3.85 13.08 14.54
N LEU A 276 -5.03 12.51 14.82
CA LEU A 276 -6.06 12.28 13.80
C LEU A 276 -6.60 13.61 13.26
N GLU A 277 -6.95 14.56 14.13
CA GLU A 277 -7.52 15.87 13.78
C GLU A 277 -6.51 16.75 13.02
N ASP A 278 -5.22 16.63 13.33
CA ASP A 278 -4.15 17.30 12.57
C ASP A 278 -4.08 16.77 11.12
N ALA A 279 -4.32 15.47 10.92
CA ALA A 279 -4.37 14.84 9.60
C ALA A 279 -5.73 15.01 8.90
N LEU A 280 -6.83 15.04 9.66
CA LEU A 280 -8.21 15.18 9.20
C LEU A 280 -8.90 16.35 9.94
N PRO A 281 -8.64 17.61 9.54
CA PRO A 281 -9.16 18.79 10.27
C PRO A 281 -10.68 18.90 10.32
N LEU A 282 -11.38 18.24 9.39
CA LEU A 282 -12.84 18.23 9.29
C LEU A 282 -13.49 17.03 9.99
N PHE A 283 -12.70 16.16 10.63
CA PHE A 283 -13.22 14.98 11.31
C PHE A 283 -14.15 15.36 12.46
N ASN A 284 -15.41 14.93 12.39
CA ASN A 284 -16.39 15.22 13.43
C ASN A 284 -16.38 14.14 14.54
N ARG A 285 -15.74 14.46 15.65
CA ARG A 285 -15.65 13.58 16.81
C ARG A 285 -16.99 13.48 17.57
N THR A 286 -17.66 12.35 17.46
CA THR A 286 -18.88 12.06 18.23
C THR A 286 -18.58 11.60 19.65
N THR A 287 -19.56 11.73 20.56
CA THR A 287 -19.45 11.19 21.93
C THR A 287 -19.19 9.68 21.95
N ASN A 288 -19.82 8.93 21.04
CA ASN A 288 -19.62 7.49 20.94
C ASN A 288 -18.20 7.14 20.52
N PHE A 289 -17.62 7.89 19.58
CA PHE A 289 -16.22 7.73 19.19
C PHE A 289 -15.28 7.90 20.38
N THR A 290 -15.43 8.99 21.14
CA THR A 290 -14.56 9.28 22.30
C THR A 290 -14.69 8.20 23.37
N ARG A 291 -15.91 7.81 23.71
CA ARG A 291 -16.15 6.76 24.70
C ARG A 291 -15.58 5.40 24.28
N HIS A 292 -15.56 5.10 22.98
CA HIS A 292 -14.97 3.87 22.46
C HIS A 292 -13.46 3.82 22.74
N LEU A 293 -12.74 4.91 22.50
CA LEU A 293 -11.31 5.01 22.77
C LEU A 293 -11.00 4.98 24.27
N GLU A 294 -11.80 5.68 25.08
CA GLU A 294 -11.68 5.65 26.54
C GLU A 294 -11.89 4.25 27.09
N LEU A 295 -12.92 3.53 26.63
CA LEU A 295 -13.18 2.15 27.01
C LEU A 295 -12.04 1.23 26.59
N PHE A 296 -11.51 1.38 25.37
CA PHE A 296 -10.35 0.62 24.91
C PHE A 296 -9.11 0.83 25.80
N GLY A 297 -8.83 2.08 26.17
CA GLY A 297 -7.76 2.41 27.13
C GLY A 297 -8.01 1.86 28.53
N ALA A 298 -9.25 1.94 29.03
CA ALA A 298 -9.63 1.42 30.34
C ALA A 298 -9.53 -0.11 30.44
N CYS A 299 -9.64 -0.82 29.32
CA CYS A 299 -9.41 -2.27 29.23
C CYS A 299 -7.92 -2.64 29.07
N GLY A 300 -6.98 -1.70 29.28
CA GLY A 300 -5.55 -1.95 29.08
C GLY A 300 -5.20 -2.32 27.64
N TYR A 301 -5.95 -1.79 26.65
CA TYR A 301 -5.81 -2.08 25.22
C TYR A 301 -6.11 -3.54 24.82
N ALA A 302 -6.72 -4.32 25.72
CA ALA A 302 -7.11 -5.71 25.49
C ALA A 302 -8.56 -5.96 25.94
N PRO A 303 -9.57 -5.31 25.31
CA PRO A 303 -10.97 -5.54 25.65
C PRO A 303 -11.38 -6.99 25.39
N THR A 304 -12.05 -7.59 26.36
CA THR A 304 -12.65 -8.92 26.27
C THR A 304 -14.15 -8.85 26.52
N ALA A 305 -14.91 -9.84 26.04
CA ALA A 305 -16.37 -9.85 26.18
C ALA A 305 -16.86 -9.96 27.63
N ASP A 306 -16.02 -10.54 28.51
CA ASP A 306 -16.23 -10.72 29.94
C ASP A 306 -15.69 -9.56 30.80
N HIS A 307 -15.03 -8.56 30.20
CA HIS A 307 -14.54 -7.40 30.94
C HIS A 307 -15.72 -6.58 31.49
N PRO A 308 -15.75 -6.20 32.79
CA PRO A 308 -16.91 -5.52 33.39
C PRO A 308 -17.35 -4.25 32.66
N LEU A 309 -16.40 -3.39 32.25
CA LEU A 309 -16.69 -2.17 31.49
C LEU A 309 -17.26 -2.47 30.10
N VAL A 310 -16.84 -3.58 29.47
CA VAL A 310 -17.36 -4.01 28.16
C VAL A 310 -18.76 -4.59 28.33
N MET A 311 -19.00 -5.40 29.36
CA MET A 311 -20.36 -5.87 29.69
C MET A 311 -21.32 -4.72 29.99
N GLU A 312 -20.85 -3.65 30.66
CA GLU A 312 -21.65 -2.45 30.91
C GLU A 312 -22.00 -1.73 29.60
N TRP A 313 -21.00 -1.49 28.76
CA TRP A 313 -21.13 -0.84 27.46
C TRP A 313 -22.10 -1.58 26.53
N THR A 314 -22.04 -2.91 26.54
CA THR A 314 -22.84 -3.79 25.68
C THR A 314 -24.22 -4.10 26.27
N GLY A 315 -24.54 -3.59 27.46
CA GLY A 315 -25.82 -3.84 28.14
C GLY A 315 -26.01 -5.29 28.61
N ARG A 316 -24.92 -6.07 28.72
CA ARG A 316 -24.91 -7.48 29.18
C ARG A 316 -24.57 -7.63 30.65
N LEU A 317 -24.47 -6.53 31.40
CA LEU A 317 -24.12 -6.55 32.81
C LEU A 317 -25.15 -7.41 33.60
N PRO A 318 -24.70 -8.43 34.35
CA PRO A 318 -25.61 -9.26 35.14
C PRO A 318 -26.38 -8.45 36.19
N SER A 319 -27.65 -8.80 36.41
CA SER A 319 -28.51 -8.22 37.45
C SER A 319 -27.88 -8.43 38.84
N GLY A 320 -27.25 -7.40 39.39
CA GLY A 320 -26.56 -7.44 40.69
C GLY A 320 -25.21 -6.74 40.72
N MET A 321 -24.60 -6.44 39.56
CA MET A 321 -23.38 -5.62 39.48
C MET A 321 -23.72 -4.13 39.44
N VAL A 322 -22.95 -3.32 40.19
CA VAL A 322 -23.08 -1.86 40.18
C VAL A 322 -22.56 -1.32 38.85
N LYS A 323 -23.37 -0.52 38.16
CA LYS A 323 -22.91 0.26 37.00
C LYS A 323 -21.81 1.19 37.47
N THR A 324 -20.60 0.97 37.00
CA THR A 324 -19.46 1.80 37.39
C THR A 324 -19.63 3.20 36.82
N GLY A 325 -20.30 3.33 35.67
CA GLY A 325 -20.39 4.57 34.93
C GLY A 325 -19.01 4.98 34.46
N LEU A 326 -18.78 5.06 33.15
CA LEU A 326 -17.57 5.68 32.61
C LEU A 326 -17.56 7.18 32.98
N CYS A 327 -17.16 7.49 34.22
CA CYS A 327 -16.80 8.82 34.67
C CYS A 327 -15.29 8.95 34.48
N SER A 328 -14.86 9.99 33.78
CA SER A 328 -13.47 10.28 33.42
C SER A 328 -12.47 10.24 34.60
N GLN A 329 -12.96 10.38 35.84
CA GLN A 329 -12.15 10.28 37.06
C GLN A 329 -11.79 8.83 37.46
N GLN A 330 -12.65 7.83 37.22
CA GLN A 330 -12.37 6.42 37.56
C GLN A 330 -11.43 5.75 36.56
N ILE A 331 -11.46 6.17 35.30
CA ILE A 331 -10.53 5.70 34.25
C ILE A 331 -9.10 6.12 34.58
N THR A 332 -8.91 7.35 35.07
CA THR A 332 -7.60 7.83 35.53
C THR A 332 -7.07 6.97 36.69
N ALA A 333 -7.95 6.56 37.61
CA ALA A 333 -7.57 5.67 38.71
C ALA A 333 -7.23 4.25 38.22
N ALA A 334 -7.98 3.69 37.26
CA ALA A 334 -7.69 2.37 36.68
C ALA A 334 -6.39 2.37 35.85
N MET A 335 -6.14 3.43 35.07
CA MET A 335 -4.89 3.61 34.32
C MET A 335 -3.69 3.78 35.26
N ASN A 336 -3.84 4.56 36.34
CA ASN A 336 -2.80 4.73 37.35
C ASN A 336 -2.55 3.43 38.15
N ALA A 337 -3.59 2.64 38.41
CA ALA A 337 -3.46 1.34 39.07
C ALA A 337 -2.76 0.30 38.19
N ALA A 338 -3.06 0.26 36.89
CA ALA A 338 -2.37 -0.60 35.92
C ALA A 338 -0.89 -0.17 35.74
N ALA A 339 -0.62 1.13 35.68
CA ALA A 339 0.74 1.66 35.65
C ALA A 339 1.51 1.37 36.94
N ALA A 340 0.87 1.50 38.12
CA ALA A 340 1.47 1.18 39.40
C ALA A 340 1.76 -0.33 39.55
N SER A 341 0.89 -1.20 39.04
CA SER A 341 1.11 -2.65 39.02
C SER A 341 2.32 -3.02 38.16
N LEU A 342 2.45 -2.44 36.95
CA LEU A 342 3.59 -2.64 36.06
C LEU A 342 4.91 -2.09 36.65
N LEU A 343 4.85 -0.98 37.40
CA LEU A 343 6.02 -0.40 38.04
C LEU A 343 6.44 -1.17 39.31
N SER A 344 5.50 -1.79 40.03
CA SER A 344 5.78 -2.61 41.20
C SER A 344 6.58 -3.89 40.87
N GLU A 345 6.46 -4.41 39.65
CA GLU A 345 7.27 -5.52 39.15
C GLU A 345 8.72 -5.09 38.81
N THR A 346 8.98 -3.79 38.65
CA THR A 346 10.29 -3.26 38.23
C THR A 346 11.20 -2.79 39.37
N SER A 347 10.79 -2.93 40.65
CA SER A 347 11.59 -2.52 41.83
C SER A 347 12.17 -1.11 41.73
N LEU A 348 11.41 -0.15 41.20
CA LEU A 348 11.81 1.26 41.16
C LEU A 348 11.15 2.01 42.33
N ASP A 349 12.00 2.66 43.13
CA ASP A 349 11.62 3.40 44.34
C ASP A 349 10.84 4.68 43.99
N ILE A 350 9.58 4.70 44.42
CA ILE A 350 8.57 5.71 44.05
C ILE A 350 8.89 7.07 44.70
N GLU A 351 9.49 7.07 45.90
CA GLU A 351 9.87 8.31 46.58
C GLU A 351 11.01 9.03 45.83
N ALA A 352 12.00 8.26 45.35
CA ALA A 352 13.13 8.81 44.58
C ALA A 352 12.68 9.41 43.24
N PHE A 353 11.66 8.82 42.59
CA PHE A 353 11.11 9.34 41.32
C PHE A 353 10.24 10.58 41.52
N GLY A 354 9.45 10.62 42.62
CA GLY A 354 8.66 11.79 43.01
C GLY A 354 9.54 13.01 43.32
N ASP A 355 10.64 12.80 44.05
CA ASP A 355 11.62 13.84 44.37
C ASP A 355 12.35 14.37 43.13
N ALA A 356 12.61 13.52 42.13
CA ALA A 356 13.21 13.92 40.87
C ALA A 356 12.27 14.81 40.05
N LEU A 357 10.96 14.50 40.00
CA LEU A 357 9.97 15.31 39.30
C LEU A 357 9.73 16.67 39.98
N GLN A 358 9.73 16.72 41.31
CA GLN A 358 9.65 18.00 42.04
C GLN A 358 10.88 18.89 41.77
N LYS A 359 12.09 18.32 41.72
CA LYS A 359 13.32 19.07 41.39
C LYS A 359 13.30 19.64 39.96
N ILE A 360 12.71 18.92 39.00
CA ILE A 360 12.55 19.41 37.62
C ILE A 360 11.55 20.57 37.56
N HIS A 361 10.43 20.48 38.29
CA HIS A 361 9.40 21.52 38.31
C HIS A 361 9.88 22.84 38.95
N VAL A 362 10.67 22.77 40.04
CA VAL A 362 11.24 23.96 40.70
C VAL A 362 12.31 24.65 39.83
N SER A 363 13.02 23.91 38.98
CA SER A 363 14.03 24.48 38.07
C SER A 363 13.44 25.34 36.94
N HIS A 364 12.21 25.03 36.51
CA HIS A 364 11.54 25.74 35.41
C HIS A 364 10.78 26.99 35.88
N SER A 365 10.32 27.02 37.13
CA SER A 365 9.66 28.20 37.72
C SER A 365 10.66 29.34 37.99
N ASN A 366 11.91 29.04 38.35
CA ASN A 366 12.93 30.08 38.62
C ASN A 366 13.57 30.70 37.36
N LYS A 367 13.37 30.12 36.17
CA LYS A 367 13.87 30.70 34.90
C LYS A 367 12.91 31.68 34.23
N ARG A 368 11.64 31.76 34.65
CA ARG A 368 10.62 32.66 34.05
C ARG A 368 10.51 34.05 34.68
N VAL A 369 11.25 34.36 35.76
CA VAL A 369 11.09 35.63 36.50
C VAL A 369 12.22 36.65 36.25
N LYS A 370 13.26 36.34 35.45
CA LYS A 370 14.38 37.27 35.17
C LYS A 370 14.50 37.74 33.71
N GLY A 371 13.37 37.96 33.03
CA GLY A 371 13.37 38.32 31.61
C GLY A 371 12.34 39.37 31.22
N VAL A 372 12.08 40.37 32.07
CA VAL A 372 11.41 41.61 31.70
C VAL A 372 12.06 42.73 32.52
N VAL A 373 12.26 43.89 31.89
CA VAL A 373 12.95 45.11 32.35
C VAL A 373 14.44 45.16 32.02
N SER A 374 14.73 45.57 30.78
CA SER A 374 15.35 46.86 30.44
C SER A 374 15.53 46.98 28.94
#